data_AF-A0A933JYC9-F1
#
_entry.id   AF-A0A933JYC9-F1
#
_cell.length_a   1.000
_cell.length_b   1.000
_cell.length_c   1.000
_cell.angle_alpha   90.00
_cell.angle_beta   90.00
_cell.angle_gamma   90.00
#
_symmetry.space_group_name_H-M   'P 1'
#
loop_
_entity.id
_entity.type
_entity.pdbx_description
1 polymer ?
#
loop_
_entity_poly.entity_id
_entity_poly.type
_entity_poly.pdbx_seq_one_letter_code
_entity_poly.pdbx_strand_id
1 'polypeptide(L)'
;MLETLAAESLFDLKVVVRGGGSSAQQYGEIGAALGRAFVEALGEHSGVEAVGSATVATLDAVMSTYVDLGRGPYSSFKVSKRSDELDLLDVFSSELASESGLTLHLVEESGENRSRIFECAARAMGRALLMASRTDDRRRRSM
;
A
#
# COMPACT_ATOMS: atom_id res chain seq x y z
N MET A 1 9.63 6.18 3.30
CA MET A 1 8.43 5.49 2.74
C MET A 1 8.27 4.09 3.30
N LEU A 2 9.14 3.13 2.98
CA LEU A 2 8.98 1.73 3.46
C LEU A 2 8.98 1.59 4.99
N GLU A 3 9.82 2.36 5.70
CA GLU A 3 9.81 2.40 7.17
C GLU A 3 8.46 2.89 7.71
N THR A 4 7.89 3.92 7.09
CA THR A 4 6.56 4.46 7.43
C THR A 4 5.47 3.44 7.16
N LEU A 5 5.51 2.77 6.00
CA LEU A 5 4.58 1.71 5.64
C LEU A 5 4.63 0.60 6.68
N ALA A 6 5.83 0.10 7.00
CA ALA A 6 6.04 -0.97 7.98
C ALA A 6 5.54 -0.60 9.38
N ALA A 7 5.83 0.64 9.83
CA ALA A 7 5.37 1.12 11.12
C ALA A 7 3.83 1.23 11.20
N GLU A 8 3.19 1.69 10.14
CA GLU A 8 1.73 1.90 10.10
C GLU A 8 0.96 0.61 9.79
N SER A 9 1.61 -0.37 9.15
CA SER A 9 1.06 -1.71 8.92
C SER A 9 1.38 -2.71 10.02
N LEU A 10 2.28 -2.37 10.95
CA LEU A 10 2.86 -3.27 11.95
C LEU A 10 3.55 -4.50 11.34
N PHE A 11 4.11 -4.36 10.13
CA PHE A 11 4.85 -5.44 9.48
C PHE A 11 6.31 -5.39 9.86
N ASP A 12 6.87 -6.54 10.23
CA ASP A 12 8.32 -6.71 10.36
C ASP A 12 8.94 -6.80 8.96
N LEU A 13 9.35 -5.65 8.42
CA LEU A 13 9.84 -5.54 7.05
C LEU A 13 11.36 -5.40 7.00
N LYS A 14 12.02 -6.28 6.23
CA LYS A 14 13.45 -6.16 5.89
C LYS A 14 13.62 -6.17 4.38
N VAL A 15 14.10 -5.05 3.82
CA VAL A 15 14.35 -4.89 2.39
C VAL A 15 15.84 -4.73 2.14
N VAL A 16 16.37 -5.46 1.16
CA VAL A 16 17.74 -5.32 0.68
C VAL A 16 17.69 -5.15 -0.83
N VAL A 17 18.14 -3.99 -1.32
CA VAL A 17 18.24 -3.71 -2.75
C VAL A 17 19.69 -3.93 -3.18
N ARG A 18 19.91 -4.70 -4.25
CA ARG A 18 21.24 -4.94 -4.82
C ARG A 18 21.23 -4.62 -6.31
N GLY A 19 22.25 -3.93 -6.79
CA GLY A 19 22.37 -3.51 -8.19
C GLY A 19 22.10 -2.03 -8.39
N GLY A 20 21.90 -1.63 -9.65
CA GLY A 20 21.62 -0.25 -10.06
C GLY A 20 20.52 -0.21 -11.12
N GLY A 21 19.96 0.97 -11.34
CA GLY A 21 18.85 1.20 -12.25
C GLY A 21 18.28 2.59 -12.03
N SER A 22 17.22 2.95 -12.76
CA SER A 22 16.48 4.17 -12.47
C SER A 22 15.70 4.03 -11.17
N SER A 23 15.40 5.14 -10.49
CA SER A 23 14.57 5.12 -9.28
C SER A 23 13.22 4.48 -9.52
N ALA A 24 12.61 4.71 -10.70
CA ALA A 24 11.34 4.10 -11.07
C ALA A 24 11.45 2.57 -11.17
N GLN A 25 12.50 2.05 -11.78
CA GLN A 25 12.75 0.60 -11.83
C GLN A 25 12.90 0.02 -10.43
N GLN A 26 13.69 0.66 -9.56
CA GLN A 26 13.88 0.19 -8.19
C GLN A 26 12.58 0.20 -7.39
N TYR A 27 11.78 1.26 -7.47
CA TYR A 27 10.48 1.34 -6.78
C TYR A 27 9.50 0.28 -7.29
N GLY A 28 9.48 0.05 -8.60
CA GLY A 28 8.67 -1.01 -9.21
C GLY A 28 9.10 -2.40 -8.72
N GLU A 29 10.40 -2.72 -8.78
CA GLU A 29 10.94 -4.00 -8.33
C GLU A 29 10.71 -4.23 -6.82
N ILE A 30 10.81 -3.18 -5.99
CA ILE A 30 10.51 -3.25 -4.56
C ILE A 30 9.01 -3.46 -4.32
N GLY A 31 8.14 -2.76 -5.05
CA GLY A 31 6.68 -2.96 -4.99
C GLY A 31 6.29 -4.38 -5.36
N ALA A 32 6.84 -4.88 -6.46
CA ALA A 32 6.65 -6.24 -6.93
C ALA A 32 7.11 -7.29 -5.91
N ALA A 33 8.33 -7.13 -5.37
CA ALA A 33 8.86 -8.05 -4.37
C ALA A 33 8.04 -8.04 -3.07
N LEU A 34 7.58 -6.88 -2.62
CA LEU A 34 6.70 -6.77 -1.46
C LEU A 34 5.34 -7.41 -1.73
N GLY A 35 4.78 -7.25 -2.94
CA GLY A 35 3.49 -7.85 -3.31
C GLY A 35 3.52 -9.38 -3.22
N ARG A 36 4.56 -10.00 -3.79
CA ARG A 36 4.76 -11.45 -3.67
C ARG A 36 4.92 -11.90 -2.23
N ALA A 37 5.77 -11.20 -1.46
CA ALA A 37 6.00 -11.53 -0.05
C ALA A 37 4.72 -11.37 0.80
N PHE A 38 3.87 -10.40 0.47
CA PHE A 38 2.61 -10.16 1.15
C PHE A 38 1.60 -11.29 0.90
N VAL A 39 1.48 -11.79 -0.33
CA VAL A 39 0.64 -12.96 -0.64
C VAL A 39 1.18 -14.21 0.05
N GLU A 40 2.49 -14.44 0.00
CA GLU A 40 3.12 -15.56 0.69
C GLU A 40 2.84 -15.53 2.20
N ALA A 41 2.91 -14.35 2.82
CA ALA A 41 2.60 -14.17 4.24
C ALA A 41 1.11 -14.35 4.58
N LEU A 42 0.20 -14.00 3.66
CA LEU A 42 -1.25 -14.15 3.84
C LEU A 42 -1.75 -15.59 3.71
N GLY A 43 -1.03 -16.46 2.99
CA GLY A 43 -1.41 -17.86 2.81
C GLY A 43 -2.74 -18.03 2.09
N GLU A 44 -3.64 -18.87 2.61
CA GLU A 44 -4.92 -19.20 1.96
C GLU A 44 -5.95 -18.05 1.95
N HIS A 45 -5.60 -16.85 2.45
CA HIS A 45 -6.49 -15.69 2.55
C HIS A 45 -7.80 -15.95 3.34
N SER A 46 -7.94 -17.10 4.00
CA SER A 46 -9.14 -17.50 4.72
C SER A 46 -9.17 -16.86 6.11
N GLY A 47 -10.29 -16.22 6.44
CA GLY A 47 -10.50 -15.63 7.76
C GLY A 47 -9.82 -14.29 8.00
N VAL A 48 -9.39 -13.56 6.97
CA VAL A 48 -9.02 -12.14 7.07
C VAL A 48 -10.20 -11.24 6.74
N GLU A 49 -10.13 -9.96 7.13
CA GLU A 49 -11.16 -8.96 6.79
C GLU A 49 -11.29 -8.76 5.27
N ALA A 50 -10.21 -8.98 4.53
CA ALA A 50 -10.06 -8.88 3.07
C ALA A 50 -10.23 -7.48 2.49
N VAL A 51 -10.95 -6.59 3.19
CA VAL A 51 -11.09 -5.18 2.83
C VAL A 51 -10.58 -4.32 3.97
N GLY A 52 -9.82 -3.30 3.64
CA GLY A 52 -9.29 -2.34 4.60
C GLY A 52 -9.31 -0.94 4.02
N SER A 53 -9.55 0.05 4.86
CA SER A 53 -9.42 1.45 4.47
C SER A 53 -8.88 2.29 5.61
N ALA A 54 -8.11 3.31 5.27
CA ALA A 54 -7.59 4.23 6.26
C ALA A 54 -7.49 5.63 5.67
N THR A 55 -7.93 6.61 6.46
CA THR A 55 -7.75 8.03 6.19
C THR A 55 -6.72 8.58 7.18
N VAL A 56 -5.69 9.24 6.66
CA VAL A 56 -4.61 9.84 7.46
C VAL A 56 -4.46 11.31 7.09
N ALA A 57 -4.39 12.14 8.13
CA ALA A 57 -4.13 13.57 8.01
C ALA A 57 -2.77 13.93 8.60
N THR A 58 -2.03 14.80 7.91
CA THR A 58 -0.77 15.40 8.35
C THR A 58 -0.76 16.87 7.93
N LEU A 59 -1.01 17.76 8.89
CA LEU A 59 -1.10 19.20 8.67
C LEU A 59 -2.13 19.53 7.57
N ASP A 60 -1.69 20.01 6.41
CA ASP A 60 -2.54 20.39 5.28
C ASP A 60 -2.93 19.23 4.37
N ALA A 61 -2.31 18.05 4.52
CA ALA A 61 -2.55 16.90 3.65
C ALA A 61 -3.45 15.85 4.29
N VAL A 62 -4.43 15.35 3.53
CA VAL A 62 -5.32 14.24 3.91
C VAL A 62 -5.36 13.22 2.77
N MET A 63 -5.03 11.97 3.08
CA MET A 63 -5.07 10.85 2.13
C MET A 63 -5.95 9.73 2.66
N SER A 64 -6.79 9.19 1.78
CA SER A 64 -7.56 7.97 2.01
C SER A 64 -7.00 6.85 1.14
N THR A 65 -6.74 5.69 1.74
CA THR A 65 -6.36 4.46 1.02
C THR A 65 -7.39 3.37 1.24
N TYR A 66 -7.73 2.64 0.18
CA TYR A 66 -8.65 1.51 0.18
C TYR A 66 -7.96 0.29 -0.43
N VAL A 67 -8.09 -0.86 0.23
CA VAL A 67 -7.51 -2.14 -0.16
C VAL A 67 -8.62 -3.19 -0.20
N ASP A 68 -8.65 -3.99 -1.26
CA ASP A 68 -9.46 -5.21 -1.36
C ASP A 68 -8.57 -6.36 -1.87
N LEU A 69 -8.37 -7.37 -1.04
CA LEU A 69 -7.51 -8.53 -1.32
C LEU A 69 -8.16 -9.56 -2.27
N GLY A 70 -9.45 -9.41 -2.61
CA GLY A 70 -10.23 -10.42 -3.34
C GLY A 70 -10.66 -10.04 -4.75
N ARG A 71 -10.34 -8.82 -5.23
CA ARG A 71 -10.88 -8.30 -6.51
C ARG A 71 -9.93 -8.25 -7.69
N GLY A 72 -8.72 -8.76 -7.52
CA GLY A 72 -7.73 -8.83 -8.59
C GLY A 72 -6.89 -7.56 -8.69
N PRO A 73 -5.81 -7.63 -9.51
CA PRO A 73 -4.78 -6.61 -9.57
C PRO A 73 -5.32 -5.30 -10.16
N TYR A 74 -5.37 -4.26 -9.33
CA TYR A 74 -5.73 -2.91 -9.77
C TYR A 74 -5.10 -1.87 -8.86
N SER A 75 -4.59 -0.78 -9.42
CA SER A 75 -4.12 0.39 -8.67
C SER A 75 -4.69 1.67 -9.24
N SER A 76 -5.11 2.59 -8.37
CA SER A 76 -5.48 3.95 -8.74
C SER A 76 -4.86 4.93 -7.76
N PHE A 77 -4.09 5.88 -8.28
CA PHE A 77 -3.44 6.92 -7.50
C PHE A 77 -3.93 8.30 -7.93
N LYS A 78 -4.86 8.86 -7.15
CA LYS A 78 -5.53 10.13 -7.43
C LYS A 78 -5.01 11.22 -6.50
N VAL A 79 -4.04 11.98 -7.00
CA VAL A 79 -3.50 13.18 -6.33
C VAL A 79 -3.62 14.37 -7.26
N SER A 80 -3.88 15.55 -6.69
CA SER A 80 -4.09 16.80 -7.44
C SER A 80 -2.77 17.41 -7.93
N LYS A 81 -1.68 17.15 -7.19
CA LYS A 81 -0.34 17.66 -7.50
C LYS A 81 0.65 16.50 -7.61
N ARG A 82 1.42 16.47 -8.71
CA ARG A 82 2.47 15.47 -8.94
C ARG A 82 3.86 16.03 -8.56
N SER A 83 4.75 15.11 -8.22
CA SER A 83 6.20 15.28 -8.01
C SER A 83 6.88 13.94 -8.18
N ASP A 84 8.19 13.94 -8.42
CA ASP A 84 9.00 12.72 -8.59
C ASP A 84 8.74 11.69 -7.48
N GLU A 85 8.67 12.08 -6.21
CA GLU A 85 8.38 11.15 -5.10
C GLU A 85 6.99 10.51 -5.20
N LEU A 86 5.97 11.26 -5.63
CA LEU A 86 4.61 10.76 -5.81
C LEU A 86 4.50 9.88 -7.05
N ASP A 87 5.23 10.21 -8.12
CA ASP A 87 5.33 9.38 -9.32
C ASP A 87 5.98 8.03 -9.00
N LEU A 88 7.03 8.03 -8.18
CA LEU A 88 7.67 6.80 -7.71
C LEU A 88 6.75 5.98 -6.80
N LEU A 89 5.97 6.62 -5.92
CA LEU A 89 4.97 5.94 -5.09
C LEU A 89 3.87 5.29 -5.93
N ASP A 90 3.44 5.95 -7.00
CA ASP A 90 2.45 5.42 -7.95
C ASP A 90 2.97 4.15 -8.63
N VAL A 91 4.21 4.18 -9.14
CA VAL A 91 4.89 3.00 -9.72
C VAL A 91 4.98 1.86 -8.69
N PHE A 92 5.44 2.14 -7.47
CA PHE A 92 5.50 1.15 -6.40
C PHE A 92 4.13 0.54 -6.09
N SER A 93 3.09 1.38 -5.99
CA SER A 93 1.72 0.96 -5.65
C SER A 93 1.11 0.10 -6.76
N SER A 94 1.38 0.44 -8.03
CA SER A 94 0.97 -0.33 -9.20
C SER A 94 1.59 -1.73 -9.19
N GLU A 95 2.90 -1.83 -9.00
CA GLU A 95 3.59 -3.13 -8.97
C GLU A 95 3.23 -3.97 -7.74
N LEU A 96 3.03 -3.31 -6.58
CA LEU A 96 2.51 -3.97 -5.38
C LEU A 96 1.16 -4.62 -5.66
N ALA A 97 0.21 -3.87 -6.21
CA ALA A 97 -1.12 -4.36 -6.53
C ALA A 97 -1.11 -5.47 -7.59
N SER A 98 -0.26 -5.32 -8.61
CA SER A 98 -0.07 -6.32 -9.67
C SER A 98 0.36 -7.67 -9.11
N GLU A 99 1.45 -7.68 -8.32
CA GLU A 99 2.06 -8.93 -7.84
C GLU A 99 1.36 -9.55 -6.63
N SER A 100 0.57 -8.76 -5.89
CA SER A 100 -0.26 -9.29 -4.80
C SER A 100 -1.70 -9.63 -5.22
N GLY A 101 -2.12 -9.26 -6.43
CA GLY A 101 -3.47 -9.51 -6.93
C GLY A 101 -4.56 -8.73 -6.20
N LEU A 102 -4.20 -7.66 -5.48
CA LEU A 102 -5.15 -6.82 -4.75
C LEU A 102 -5.60 -5.61 -5.57
N THR A 103 -6.73 -5.05 -5.17
CA THR A 103 -7.21 -3.74 -5.62
C THR A 103 -6.80 -2.68 -4.61
N LEU A 104 -6.14 -1.62 -5.09
CA LEU A 104 -5.60 -0.53 -4.30
C LEU A 104 -6.06 0.82 -4.84
N HIS A 105 -6.63 1.66 -3.98
CA HIS A 105 -6.94 3.05 -4.30
C HIS A 105 -6.28 3.98 -3.30
N LEU A 106 -5.49 4.94 -3.76
CA LEU A 106 -4.96 6.05 -2.97
C LEU A 106 -5.59 7.33 -3.49
N VAL A 107 -6.25 8.07 -2.61
CA VAL A 107 -7.06 9.26 -2.94
C VAL A 107 -6.68 10.40 -2.03
N GLU A 108 -6.20 11.49 -2.63
CA GLU A 108 -6.03 12.77 -1.95
C GLU A 108 -7.40 13.40 -1.71
N GLU A 109 -7.68 13.75 -0.46
CA GLU A 109 -8.86 14.55 -0.09
C GLU A 109 -8.53 16.04 -0.04
N SER A 110 -7.33 16.37 0.44
CA SER A 110 -6.77 17.72 0.45
C SER A 110 -5.24 17.68 0.60
N GLY A 111 -4.57 18.76 0.18
CA GLY A 111 -3.12 18.88 0.33
C GLY A 111 -2.52 19.97 -0.54
N GLU A 112 -1.66 20.80 0.04
CA GLU A 112 -0.89 21.79 -0.72
C GLU A 112 0.57 21.37 -0.88
N ASN A 113 1.15 20.79 0.17
CA ASN A 113 2.52 20.33 0.23
C ASN A 113 2.67 18.87 -0.23
N ARG A 114 3.43 18.66 -1.31
CA ARG A 114 3.62 17.36 -1.96
C ARG A 114 4.31 16.31 -1.07
N SER A 115 5.28 16.71 -0.25
CA SER A 115 5.97 15.76 0.66
C SER A 115 5.06 15.29 1.79
N ARG A 116 4.12 16.14 2.25
CA ARG A 116 3.10 15.73 3.24
C ARG A 116 2.02 14.84 2.62
N ILE A 117 1.64 15.09 1.36
CA ILE A 117 0.78 14.17 0.59
C ILE A 117 1.45 12.80 0.49
N PHE A 118 2.74 12.76 0.12
CA PHE A 118 3.52 11.52 0.03
C PHE A 118 3.60 10.77 1.37
N GLU A 119 3.88 11.48 2.47
CA GLU A 119 3.90 10.89 3.81
C GLU A 119 2.52 10.34 4.21
N CYS A 120 1.45 11.13 4.04
CA CYS A 120 0.08 10.69 4.30
C CYS A 120 -0.30 9.45 3.50
N ALA A 121 0.09 9.38 2.22
CA ALA A 121 -0.20 8.26 1.35
C ALA A 121 0.49 6.98 1.84
N ALA A 122 1.77 7.05 2.21
CA ALA A 122 2.50 5.90 2.76
C ALA A 122 1.88 5.40 4.08
N ARG A 123 1.48 6.34 4.96
CA ARG A 123 0.83 6.01 6.24
C ARG A 123 -0.55 5.38 6.05
N ALA A 124 -1.39 5.97 5.22
CA ALA A 124 -2.72 5.46 4.91
C ALA A 124 -2.66 4.08 4.28
N MET A 125 -1.73 3.86 3.34
CA MET A 125 -1.51 2.55 2.73
C MET A 125 -1.09 1.48 3.74
N GLY A 126 -0.14 1.77 4.63
CA GLY A 126 0.25 0.84 5.70
C GLY A 126 -0.94 0.43 6.58
N ARG A 127 -1.73 1.39 7.05
CA ARG A 127 -2.92 1.13 7.88
C ARG A 127 -3.99 0.33 7.14
N ALA A 128 -4.25 0.66 5.88
CA ALA A 128 -5.25 -0.03 5.07
C ALA A 128 -4.85 -1.50 4.84
N LEU A 129 -3.56 -1.76 4.58
CA LEU A 129 -3.02 -3.13 4.46
C LEU A 129 -3.15 -3.91 5.78
N LEU A 130 -2.84 -3.30 6.93
CA LEU A 130 -3.06 -3.91 8.24
C LEU A 130 -4.53 -4.28 8.45
N MET A 131 -5.44 -3.35 8.14
CA MET A 131 -6.87 -3.61 8.31
C MET A 131 -7.36 -4.74 7.41
N ALA A 132 -6.96 -4.76 6.13
CA ALA A 132 -7.37 -5.79 5.18
C ALA A 132 -6.81 -7.18 5.53
N SER A 133 -5.58 -7.24 6.06
CA SER A 133 -4.89 -8.48 6.44
C SER A 133 -5.21 -8.97 7.85
N ARG A 134 -5.95 -8.19 8.65
CA ARG A 134 -6.32 -8.59 10.01
C ARG A 134 -7.20 -9.83 9.99
N THR A 135 -6.84 -10.81 10.83
CA THR A 135 -7.68 -12.00 11.03
C THR A 135 -8.96 -11.65 11.81
N ASP A 136 -10.10 -12.17 11.36
CA ASP A 136 -11.37 -12.20 12.08
C ASP A 136 -11.86 -13.65 12.22
N ASP A 137 -11.90 -14.15 13.46
CA ASP A 137 -12.33 -15.51 13.78
C ASP A 137 -13.78 -15.82 13.32
N ARG A 138 -14.63 -14.80 13.18
CA ARG A 138 -16.00 -14.96 12.68
C ARG A 138 -16.02 -15.31 11.19
N ARG A 139 -14.99 -14.89 10.44
CA ARG A 139 -14.83 -15.19 9.01
C ARG A 139 -14.21 -16.56 8.75
N ARG A 140 -13.60 -17.19 9.77
CA ARG A 140 -13.09 -18.57 9.68
C ARG A 140 -14.18 -19.65 9.64
N ARG A 141 -15.46 -19.28 9.83
CA ARG A 141 -16.58 -20.23 10.02
C ARG A 141 -17.59 -20.35 8.88
N SER A 142 -17.36 -19.74 7.72
CA SER A 142 -18.22 -20.01 6.55
C SER A 142 -17.52 -20.97 5.59
N MET A 143 -17.66 -22.26 5.85
CA MET A 143 -17.60 -23.33 4.84
C MET A 143 -18.95 -24.03 4.82
#